data_AF-A0A382PZQ8-F1
#
_entry.id   AF-A0A382PZQ8-F1
#
_cell.length_a   1.000
_cell.length_b   1.000
_cell.length_c   1.000
_cell.angle_alpha   90.00
_cell.angle_beta   90.00
_cell.angle_gamma   90.00
#
_symmetry.space_group_name_H-M   'P 1'
#
loop_
_entity.id
_entity.type
_entity.pdbx_description
1 polymer ?
#
loop_
_entity_poly.entity_id
_entity_poly.type
_entity_poly.pdbx_seq_one_letter_code
_entity_poly.pdbx_strand_id
1 'polypeptide(L)' 'MVVCLGLAAALATRFGNTNMWEGGYTVVMKTKSAGNLIRQAGVVMAGVPIGYVKNIKLNSDNNGTEIHLYIYDHYRLYE' A
#
# COMPACT_ATOMS: atom_id res chain seq x y z
N MET A 1 -15.09 -13.96 30.70
CA MET A 1 -15.52 -13.36 29.43
C MET A 1 -15.26 -11.86 29.34
N VAL A 2 -15.68 -11.04 30.33
CA VAL A 2 -15.52 -9.57 30.28
C VAL A 2 -14.04 -9.12 30.25
N VAL A 3 -13.16 -9.82 30.97
CA VAL A 3 -11.72 -9.50 31.02
C VAL A 3 -11.03 -9.67 29.66
N CYS A 4 -11.37 -10.74 28.91
CA CYS A 4 -10.81 -10.97 27.58
C CYS A 4 -11.25 -9.89 26.58
N LEU A 5 -12.48 -9.39 26.71
CA LEU A 5 -13.00 -8.34 25.85
C LEU A 5 -12.27 -7.00 26.10
N GLY A 6 -12.02 -6.68 27.37
CA GLY A 6 -11.22 -5.50 27.74
C GLY A 6 -9.78 -5.58 27.25
N LEU A 7 -9.15 -6.75 27.35
CA LEU A 7 -7.79 -6.97 26.85
C LEU A 7 -7.72 -6.87 25.32
N ALA A 8 -8.67 -7.46 24.61
CA ALA A 8 -8.75 -7.37 23.15
C ALA A 8 -8.92 -5.92 22.66
N ALA A 9 -9.77 -5.12 23.34
CA ALA A 9 -9.96 -3.71 23.02
C ALA A 9 -8.70 -2.86 23.28
N ALA A 10 -7.97 -3.16 24.37
CA ALA A 10 -6.72 -2.48 24.69
C ALA A 10 -5.62 -2.78 23.64
N LEU A 11 -5.51 -4.03 23.19
CA LEU A 11 -4.60 -4.39 22.10
C LEU A 11 -5.01 -3.74 20.77
N ALA A 12 -6.29 -3.76 20.41
CA ALA A 12 -6.77 -3.14 19.18
C ALA A 12 -6.43 -1.64 19.11
N THR A 13 -6.55 -0.94 20.24
CA THR A 13 -6.20 0.50 20.31
C THR A 13 -4.70 0.74 20.21
N ARG A 14 -3.87 -0.12 20.81
CA ARG A 14 -2.41 0.05 20.83
C ARG A 14 -1.72 -0.39 19.54
N PHE A 15 -2.29 -1.37 18.84
CA PHE A 15 -1.75 -1.93 17.60
C PHE A 15 -2.47 -1.45 16.33
N GLY A 16 -3.59 -0.73 16.48
CA GLY A 16 -4.34 -0.14 15.38
C GLY A 16 -3.67 1.14 14.87
N ASN A 17 -2.52 1.02 14.20
CA ASN A 17 -2.06 2.08 13.29
C ASN A 17 -2.92 2.03 12.01
N THR A 18 -4.19 2.38 12.14
CA THR A 18 -5.15 2.40 11.04
C THR A 18 -5.37 3.84 10.63
N ASN A 19 -4.44 4.37 9.85
CA ASN A 19 -4.68 5.50 8.96
C ASN A 19 -5.65 5.11 7.81
N MET A 20 -6.75 4.48 8.18
CA MET A 20 -7.75 3.84 7.31
C MET A 20 -8.47 4.84 6.39
N TRP A 21 -8.27 6.14 6.62
CA TRP A 21 -8.88 7.25 5.89
C TRP A 21 -7.87 8.31 5.43
N GLU A 22 -6.57 8.00 5.38
CA GLU A 22 -5.66 8.89 4.65
C GLU A 22 -5.97 8.80 3.14
N GLY A 23 -6.30 9.95 2.56
CA GLY A 23 -6.44 10.10 1.12
C GLY A 23 -5.13 9.85 0.39
N GLY A 24 -5.22 9.66 -0.91
CA GLY A 24 -4.07 9.34 -1.73
C GLY A 24 -4.48 9.04 -3.16
N TYR A 25 -3.50 8.91 -4.03
CA TYR A 25 -3.71 8.73 -5.46
C TYR A 25 -3.06 7.44 -5.95
N THR A 26 -3.57 6.92 -7.06
CA THR A 26 -3.04 5.72 -7.69
C THR A 26 -2.10 6.10 -8.81
N VAL A 27 -0.86 5.63 -8.73
CA VAL A 27 0.13 5.73 -9.81
C VAL A 27 0.17 4.38 -10.54
N VAL A 28 0.11 4.42 -11.86
CA VAL A 28 0.23 3.20 -12.68
C VAL A 28 1.59 3.19 -13.35
N MET A 29 2.39 2.18 -13.01
CA MET A 29 3.71 1.97 -13.58
C MET A 29 3.66 0.79 -14.55
N LYS A 30 4.22 0.97 -15.75
CA LYS A 30 4.38 -0.11 -16.73
C LYS A 30 5.80 -0.62 -16.67
N THR A 31 5.96 -1.93 -16.50
CA THR A 31 7.26 -2.61 -16.50
C THR A 31 7.21 -3.85 -17.38
N LYS A 32 8.37 -4.31 -17.84
CA LYS A 32 8.51 -5.56 -18.58
C LYS A 32 8.22 -6.79 -17.70
N SER A 33 8.51 -6.70 -16.40
CA SER A 33 8.24 -7.77 -15.43
C SER A 33 8.08 -7.20 -14.02
N ALA A 34 7.11 -7.72 -13.27
CA ALA A 34 6.98 -7.45 -11.83
C ALA A 34 7.87 -8.36 -10.97
N GLY A 35 8.55 -9.37 -11.54
CA GLY A 35 9.39 -10.29 -10.76
C GLY A 35 8.63 -10.93 -9.60
N ASN A 36 9.16 -10.78 -8.38
CA ASN A 36 8.56 -11.28 -7.13
C ASN A 36 7.82 -10.19 -6.33
N LEU A 37 7.31 -9.14 -7.00
CA LEU A 37 6.51 -8.13 -6.31
C LEU A 37 5.23 -8.75 -5.76
N ILE A 38 4.92 -8.43 -4.50
CA ILE A 38 3.69 -8.86 -3.83
C ILE A 38 2.76 -7.69 -3.60
N ARG A 39 1.45 -7.99 -3.50
CA ARG A 39 0.46 -7.01 -3.05
C ARG A 39 0.81 -6.53 -1.64
N GLN A 40 0.47 -5.28 -1.34
CA GLN A 40 0.78 -4.60 -0.08
C GLN A 40 2.28 -4.41 0.23
N ALA A 41 3.17 -4.68 -0.73
CA ALA A 41 4.57 -4.29 -0.59
C ALA A 41 4.68 -2.76 -0.40
N GLY A 42 5.53 -2.34 0.54
CA GLY A 42 5.76 -0.93 0.83
C GLY A 42 6.47 -0.23 -0.34
N VAL A 43 5.99 0.96 -0.69
CA VAL A 43 6.61 1.82 -1.70
C VAL A 43 7.47 2.84 -0.98
N VAL A 44 8.74 2.91 -1.35
CA VAL A 44 9.73 3.79 -0.70
C VAL A 44 10.26 4.82 -1.69
N MET A 45 10.44 6.04 -1.21
CA MET A 45 11.12 7.12 -1.92
C MET A 45 12.18 7.71 -0.98
N ALA A 46 13.44 7.69 -1.44
CA ALA A 46 14.58 8.17 -0.64
C ALA A 46 14.63 7.56 0.79
N GLY A 47 14.22 6.30 0.95
CA GLY A 47 14.19 5.61 2.24
C GLY A 47 12.92 5.84 3.09
N VAL A 48 12.00 6.70 2.65
CA VAL A 48 10.75 6.98 3.37
C VAL A 48 9.60 6.16 2.75
N PRO A 49 8.81 5.42 3.55
CA PRO A 49 7.61 4.74 3.05
C PRO A 49 6.54 5.77 2.70
N ILE A 50 6.18 5.84 1.42
CA ILE A 50 5.23 6.81 0.86
C ILE A 50 3.91 6.18 0.42
N GLY A 51 3.80 4.86 0.48
CA GLY A 51 2.65 4.15 -0.04
C GLY A 51 2.80 2.64 -0.06
N TYR A 52 1.93 1.97 -0.82
CA TYR A 52 1.94 0.51 -0.97
C TYR A 52 1.47 0.06 -2.36
N VAL A 53 1.84 -1.16 -2.75
CA VAL A 53 1.37 -1.78 -3.99
C VAL A 53 -0.08 -2.22 -3.81
N LYS A 54 -0.99 -1.55 -4.51
CA LYS A 54 -2.44 -1.84 -4.48
C LYS A 54 -2.77 -3.06 -5.32
N ASN A 55 -2.23 -3.14 -6.53
CA ASN A 55 -2.50 -4.27 -7.42
C ASN A 55 -1.39 -4.47 -8.46
N ILE A 56 -1.32 -5.68 -9.01
CA ILE A 56 -0.40 -6.05 -10.09
C ILE A 56 -1.24 -6.75 -11.14
N LYS A 57 -1.21 -6.25 -12.38
CA LYS A 57 -1.96 -6.79 -13.51
C LYS A 57 -1.03 -7.08 -14.67
N LEU A 58 -1.27 -8.17 -15.38
CA LEU A 58 -0.66 -8.37 -16.69
C LEU A 58 -1.28 -7.40 -17.70
N ASN A 59 -0.43 -6.79 -18.52
CA ASN A 59 -0.88 -5.95 -19.61
C ASN A 59 -1.62 -6.80 -20.66
N SER A 60 -2.61 -6.22 -21.34
CA SER A 60 -3.44 -6.91 -22.35
C SER A 60 -2.63 -7.50 -23.49
N ASP A 61 -1.46 -6.93 -23.79
CA ASP A 61 -0.56 -7.40 -24.84
C ASP A 61 0.30 -8.61 -24.43
N ASN A 62 0.11 -9.16 -23.22
CA ASN A 62 0.90 -10.25 -22.62
C ASN A 62 2.42 -10.00 -22.52
N ASN A 63 2.90 -8.81 -22.90
CA ASN A 63 4.32 -8.47 -22.98
C ASN A 63 4.78 -7.48 -21.90
N GLY A 64 4.03 -7.37 -20.81
CA GLY A 64 4.37 -6.47 -19.71
C GLY A 64 3.43 -6.58 -18.52
N THR A 65 3.77 -5.88 -17.45
CA THR A 65 3.01 -5.84 -16.20
C THR A 65 2.72 -4.40 -15.82
N GLU A 66 1.48 -4.13 -15.44
CA GLU A 66 1.02 -2.88 -14.87
C GLU A 66 0.96 -3.01 -13.35
N ILE A 67 1.75 -2.19 -12.67
CA ILE A 67 1.80 -2.12 -11.22
C ILE A 67 1.02 -0.88 -10.80
N HIS A 68 -0.02 -1.09 -10.00
CA HIS A 68 -0.84 -0.02 -9.43
C HIS A 68 -0.33 0.26 -8.02
N LEU A 69 0.30 1.40 -7.84
CA LEU A 69 0.82 1.88 -6.56
C LEU A 69 -0.17 2.86 -5.96
N TYR A 70 -0.40 2.79 -4.65
CA TYR A 70 -1.15 3.78 -3.90
C TYR A 70 -0.18 4.63 -3.09
N ILE A 71 -0.19 5.94 -3.32
CA ILE A 71 0.68 6.90 -2.64
C ILE A 71 -0.18 7.80 -1.76
N TYR A 72 0.26 8.04 -0.52
CA TYR A 72 -0.45 8.92 0.42
C TYR A 72 -0.41 10.38 -0.05
N ASP A 73 -1.52 11.11 0.10
CA ASP A 73 -1.68 12.49 -0.37
C ASP A 73 -0.66 13.47 0.24
N HIS A 74 -0.16 13.14 1.43
CA HIS A 74 0.89 13.91 2.09
C HIS A 74 2.18 14.01 1.25
N TYR A 75 2.40 13.09 0.30
CA TYR A 75 3.53 13.12 -0.62
C TYR A 75 3.10 13.60 -2.01
N ARG A 76 3.53 14.82 -2.39
CA ARG A 76 3.34 15.36 -3.75
C ARG A 76 4.47 14.87 -4.65
N LEU A 77 4.14 14.04 -5.63
CA LEU A 77 5.09 13.48 -6.61
C LEU A 77 5.29 14.37 -7.87
N TYR A 78 4.77 15.61 -7.88
CA TYR A 78 4.91 16.56 -8.99
C TYR A 78 4.93 18.01 -8.46
N GLU A 79 5.82 18.83 -9.02
CA GLU A 79 5.87 20.29 -8.91
C GLU A 79 5.47 20.91 -10.25
#